data_AF-A0A9E2JZM7-F1
#
_entry.id   AF-A0A9E2JZM7-F1
#
_cell.length_a   1.000
_cell.length_b   1.000
_cell.length_c   1.000
_cell.angle_alpha   90.00
_cell.angle_beta   90.00
_cell.angle_gamma   90.00
#
_symmetry.space_group_name_H-M   'P 1'
#
loop_
_entity.id
_entity.type
_entity.pdbx_description
1 polymer ?
#
loop_
_entity_poly.entity_id
_entity_poly.type
_entity_poly.pdbx_seq_one_letter_code
_entity_poly.pdbx_strand_id
1 'polypeptide(L)'
;MFFFNPRPLLQAFCCALALLASSVWGAELRIERAFFQDRTRALTLDEVKTKPLKPYEGILSLGYIRDAVWIKIDITPPPHAQADDRLILLVKPIFLDDIRLYDPLDTGAQERRVGDTVPFSQNEFESLYHTFVIPAGEAPRSVWLRVVTTSTTLVNVQVFPLRDMQHEEFESQMAVFLVLALMSLFLLHVLISWTIHRDPLEGFFVVRQFFFLGFTATLFGLHRYLLHEYVSPAHLDALFSWLVICATLVTFLFERNLLSEYKPNALGRWITLAVPLMAVVALALLALGFTHEALTLNLSTNFIGLLAITLTSVLFTQSGKTLREENPNLLDKRWLIGYYAVIASTMLLSSMPSLLGLMEGNTYTTNALVYYALISGGLMTVLMQLRTKKMIKARRDSEQNLILSQQQAWMEKQRRQEQAHLLHMLVHELKNPLAIIEMAQHAHNDKDTTANYISRSVKIMREVIDRCIEIDKLEEGNEKIELQTVDLVPFIHECLREGGHAEDNAQLALALGLSVRTDAQFLKIMLMNLLDNARRYGDPLVPMEIAAERAPNAQGQNGVAITVSNRPGKAHWPDAQRIFTKYYRSKGAESLPGTGLGLYLVRTVAQRLGGGCRYIPDDKHIRFELWLPS
;
A
#
# COMPACT_ATOMS: atom_id res chain seq x y z
N MET A 1 -7.49 4.94 -6.32
CA MET A 1 -6.38 5.88 -5.98
C MET A 1 -6.84 7.12 -5.20
N PHE A 2 -8.10 7.58 -5.35
CA PHE A 2 -8.63 8.77 -4.63
C PHE A 2 -8.70 8.65 -3.09
N PHE A 3 -8.81 7.44 -2.54
CA PHE A 3 -8.96 7.24 -1.09
C PHE A 3 -7.68 7.43 -0.25
N PHE A 4 -6.50 7.55 -0.86
CA PHE A 4 -5.22 7.53 -0.11
C PHE A 4 -4.48 8.87 -0.06
N ASN A 5 -5.13 10.00 -0.38
CA ASN A 5 -4.52 11.31 -0.16
C ASN A 5 -4.80 11.78 1.29
N PRO A 6 -3.78 12.01 2.14
CA PRO A 6 -3.99 12.46 3.52
C PRO A 6 -4.51 13.91 3.61
N ARG A 7 -4.34 14.71 2.54
CA ARG A 7 -4.72 16.14 2.54
C ARG A 7 -6.21 16.40 2.84
N PRO A 8 -7.19 15.79 2.14
CA PRO A 8 -8.60 16.01 2.45
C PRO A 8 -8.98 15.58 3.86
N LEU A 9 -8.35 14.50 4.36
CA LEU A 9 -8.60 13.95 5.69
C LEU A 9 -8.05 14.88 6.79
N LEU A 10 -6.87 15.46 6.56
CA LEU A 10 -6.26 16.47 7.43
C LEU A 10 -7.06 17.79 7.40
N GLN A 11 -7.57 18.20 6.24
CA GLN A 11 -8.43 19.39 6.12
C GLN A 11 -9.75 19.21 6.87
N ALA A 12 -10.43 18.07 6.69
CA ALA A 12 -11.63 17.74 7.42
C ALA A 12 -11.40 17.69 8.94
N PHE A 13 -10.26 17.12 9.37
CA PHE A 13 -9.85 17.11 10.77
C PHE A 13 -9.61 18.52 11.34
N CYS A 14 -8.88 19.39 10.62
CA CYS A 14 -8.65 20.76 11.06
C CYS A 14 -9.95 21.58 11.09
N CYS A 15 -10.85 21.41 10.12
CA CYS A 15 -12.15 22.06 10.10
C CYS A 15 -13.05 21.58 11.26
N ALA A 16 -13.05 20.29 11.56
CA ALA A 16 -13.82 19.73 12.69
C ALA A 16 -13.28 20.23 14.04
N LEU A 17 -11.95 20.29 14.21
CA LEU A 17 -11.35 20.89 15.41
C LEU A 17 -11.66 22.38 15.56
N ALA A 18 -11.68 23.13 14.45
CA ALA A 18 -12.05 24.54 14.46
C ALA A 18 -13.52 24.75 14.84
N LEU A 19 -14.43 23.91 14.33
CA LEU A 19 -15.86 23.92 14.68
C LEU A 19 -16.11 23.56 16.15
N LEU A 20 -15.38 22.57 16.68
CA LEU A 20 -15.43 22.19 18.10
C LEU A 20 -14.81 23.23 19.03
N ALA A 21 -13.93 24.09 18.52
CA ALA A 21 -13.36 25.20 19.26
C ALA A 21 -14.23 26.47 19.18
N SER A 22 -15.14 26.56 18.21
CA SER A 22 -15.96 27.73 17.92
C SER A 22 -17.39 27.64 18.47
N SER A 23 -17.69 26.76 19.43
CA SER A 23 -18.98 26.76 20.10
C SER A 23 -19.16 28.06 20.88
N VAL A 24 -19.77 29.05 20.21
CA VAL A 24 -20.22 30.31 20.79
C VAL A 24 -21.24 29.96 21.87
N TRP A 25 -20.99 30.38 23.10
CA TRP A 25 -21.90 30.16 24.22
C TRP A 25 -23.26 30.80 23.89
N GLY A 26 -24.32 29.99 23.92
CA GLY A 26 -25.69 30.51 24.01
C GLY A 26 -25.84 31.39 25.25
N ALA A 27 -26.91 32.17 25.31
CA ALA A 27 -27.20 33.12 26.38
C ALA A 27 -27.51 32.43 27.73
N GLU A 28 -26.52 31.79 28.34
CA GLU A 28 -26.59 31.25 29.70
C GLU A 28 -26.93 32.38 30.68
N LEU A 29 -27.86 32.11 31.60
CA LEU A 29 -28.14 33.04 32.70
C LEU A 29 -26.89 33.17 33.57
N ARG A 30 -26.51 34.41 33.88
CA ARG A 30 -25.46 34.65 34.87
C ARG A 30 -25.94 34.16 36.24
N ILE A 31 -25.27 33.13 36.74
CA ILE A 31 -25.56 32.51 38.04
C ILE A 31 -24.31 32.56 38.92
N GLU A 32 -24.49 32.83 40.20
CA GLU A 32 -23.43 32.69 41.19
C GLU A 32 -23.48 31.28 41.78
N ARG A 33 -22.31 30.66 41.93
CA ARG A 33 -22.19 29.27 42.38
C ARG A 33 -21.26 29.18 43.57
N ALA A 34 -21.68 28.42 44.57
CA ALA A 34 -20.83 28.08 45.69
C ALA A 34 -21.05 26.64 46.11
N PHE A 35 -20.05 26.00 46.70
CA PHE A 35 -20.14 24.60 47.09
C PHE A 35 -19.68 24.34 48.53
N PHE A 36 -20.19 23.23 49.09
CA PHE A 36 -19.74 22.65 50.35
C PHE A 36 -19.54 21.14 50.18
N GLN A 37 -18.45 20.64 50.76
CA GLN A 37 -18.09 19.23 50.71
C GLN A 37 -18.49 18.54 52.02
N ASP A 38 -19.51 17.70 51.97
CA ASP A 38 -19.99 16.90 53.09
C ASP A 38 -19.31 15.51 53.09
N ARG A 39 -18.28 15.39 53.92
CA ARG A 39 -17.53 14.15 54.16
C ARG A 39 -18.36 13.03 54.80
N THR A 40 -19.47 13.37 55.46
CA THR A 40 -20.32 12.39 56.13
C THR A 40 -21.40 11.81 55.21
N ARG A 41 -21.69 12.50 54.10
CA ARG A 41 -22.82 12.26 53.18
C ARG A 41 -24.22 12.34 53.82
N ALA A 42 -24.31 12.65 55.11
CA ALA A 42 -25.52 12.50 55.91
C ALA A 42 -26.18 13.85 56.24
N LEU A 43 -25.53 14.98 55.94
CA LEU A 43 -26.09 16.28 56.28
C LEU A 43 -27.34 16.55 55.46
N THR A 44 -28.33 17.17 56.12
CA THR A 44 -29.55 17.65 55.49
C THR A 44 -29.36 19.05 54.91
N LEU A 45 -30.26 19.48 54.03
CA LEU A 45 -30.20 20.81 53.42
C LEU A 45 -30.15 21.93 54.47
N ASP A 46 -30.95 21.83 55.53
CA ASP A 46 -31.03 22.88 56.56
C ASP A 46 -29.75 22.98 57.39
N GLU A 47 -29.06 21.85 57.61
CA GLU A 47 -27.75 21.84 58.25
C GLU A 47 -26.68 22.46 57.34
N VAL A 48 -26.71 22.16 56.04
CA VAL A 48 -25.74 22.65 55.05
C VAL A 48 -25.86 24.16 54.82
N LYS A 49 -27.07 24.73 54.87
CA LYS A 49 -27.30 26.19 54.77
C LYS A 49 -26.52 27.00 55.82
N THR A 50 -26.17 26.39 56.94
CA THR A 50 -25.39 27.05 58.02
C THR A 50 -23.87 26.92 57.88
N LYS A 51 -23.38 26.15 56.89
CA LYS A 51 -21.95 25.89 56.68
C LYS A 51 -21.29 26.94 55.80
N PRO A 52 -19.98 27.20 55.95
CA PRO A 52 -19.25 28.12 55.08
C PRO A 52 -19.14 27.53 53.67
N LEU A 53 -19.68 28.25 52.68
CA LEU A 53 -19.64 27.88 51.26
C LEU A 53 -18.39 28.45 50.59
N LYS A 54 -17.80 27.70 49.66
CA LYS A 54 -16.70 28.16 48.81
C LYS A 54 -17.23 28.57 47.44
N PRO A 55 -17.07 29.83 47.00
CA PRO A 55 -17.45 30.22 45.65
C PRO A 55 -16.55 29.52 44.63
N TYR A 56 -17.10 29.27 43.43
CA TYR A 56 -16.33 28.79 42.28
C TYR A 56 -16.94 29.34 40.99
N GLU A 57 -16.13 29.52 39.96
CA GLU A 57 -16.60 29.93 38.64
C GLU A 57 -16.46 28.78 37.63
N GLY A 58 -17.36 28.74 36.65
CA GLY A 58 -17.31 27.72 35.61
C GLY A 58 -17.58 26.31 36.15
N ILE A 59 -16.58 25.43 36.06
CA ILE A 59 -16.72 23.99 36.29
C ILE A 59 -16.04 23.59 37.60
N LEU A 60 -16.82 23.02 38.53
CA LEU A 60 -16.29 22.49 39.77
C LEU A 60 -15.53 21.19 39.48
N SER A 61 -14.27 21.12 39.89
CA SER A 61 -13.46 19.90 39.75
C SER A 61 -12.80 19.55 41.08
N LEU A 62 -13.18 18.39 41.64
CA LEU A 62 -12.66 17.90 42.91
C LEU A 62 -11.93 16.55 42.77
N GLY A 63 -11.82 16.03 41.54
CA GLY A 63 -11.23 14.72 41.27
C GLY A 63 -12.09 13.57 41.82
N TYR A 64 -11.46 12.46 42.19
CA TYR A 64 -12.14 11.30 42.78
C TYR A 64 -12.27 11.48 44.29
N ILE A 65 -13.42 11.99 44.74
CA ILE A 65 -13.75 12.11 46.15
C ILE A 65 -14.90 11.17 46.51
N ARG A 66 -14.98 10.81 47.80
CA ARG A 66 -16.11 10.06 48.33
C ARG A 66 -17.11 10.96 49.03
N ASP A 67 -17.05 12.27 48.90
CA ASP A 67 -17.91 13.15 49.70
C ASP A 67 -19.20 13.48 48.93
N ALA A 68 -20.25 13.88 49.65
CA ALA A 68 -21.41 14.49 49.01
C ALA A 68 -21.10 15.96 48.76
N VAL A 69 -21.34 16.44 47.54
CA VAL A 69 -21.09 17.83 47.15
C VAL A 69 -22.40 18.56 47.10
N TRP A 70 -22.54 19.57 47.95
CA TRP A 70 -23.66 20.49 47.94
C TRP A 70 -23.29 21.72 47.13
N ILE A 71 -24.11 22.06 46.14
CA ILE A 71 -23.90 23.21 45.27
C ILE A 71 -25.09 24.16 45.45
N LYS A 72 -24.81 25.37 45.89
CA LYS A 72 -25.74 26.50 45.93
C LYS A 72 -25.65 27.26 44.61
N ILE A 73 -26.79 27.54 44.02
CA ILE A 73 -26.92 28.28 42.76
C ILE A 73 -27.87 29.44 43.01
N ASP A 74 -27.37 30.66 42.87
CA ASP A 74 -28.19 31.86 42.99
C ASP A 74 -28.72 32.24 41.60
N ILE A 75 -30.04 32.10 41.43
CA ILE A 75 -30.74 32.32 40.17
C ILE A 75 -31.46 33.67 40.23
N THR A 76 -31.18 34.53 39.25
CA THR A 76 -31.92 35.76 39.03
C THR A 76 -32.82 35.59 37.81
N PRO A 77 -34.15 35.78 37.93
CA PRO A 77 -35.07 35.67 36.81
C PRO A 77 -34.69 36.60 35.64
N PRO A 78 -34.84 36.18 34.37
CA PRO A 78 -34.57 37.04 33.22
C PRO A 78 -35.44 38.30 33.24
N PRO A 79 -34.94 39.45 32.73
CA PRO A 79 -35.76 40.65 32.58
C PRO A 79 -36.95 40.34 31.65
N HIS A 80 -38.17 40.62 32.13
CA HIS A 80 -39.46 40.32 31.47
C HIS A 80 -39.94 38.86 31.50
N ALA A 81 -39.28 37.95 32.23
CA ALA A 81 -39.82 36.62 32.46
C ALA A 81 -41.08 36.66 33.35
N GLN A 82 -42.08 35.84 33.02
CA GLN A 82 -43.23 35.58 33.89
C GLN A 82 -42.84 34.57 34.98
N ALA A 83 -43.54 34.60 36.13
CA ALA A 83 -43.24 33.71 37.25
C ALA A 83 -43.25 32.20 36.87
N ASP A 84 -44.17 31.83 35.97
CA ASP A 84 -44.37 30.46 35.49
C ASP A 84 -43.51 30.09 34.27
N ASP A 85 -42.66 31.00 33.79
CA ASP A 85 -41.75 30.69 32.68
C ASP A 85 -40.80 29.56 33.09
N ARG A 86 -40.58 28.62 32.17
CA ARG A 86 -39.74 27.46 32.44
C ARG A 86 -38.25 27.78 32.22
N LEU A 87 -37.46 27.58 33.26
CA LEU A 87 -36.01 27.53 33.19
C LEU A 87 -35.55 26.08 33.23
N ILE A 88 -34.52 25.77 32.44
CA ILE A 88 -33.90 24.45 32.38
C ILE A 88 -32.57 24.52 33.11
N LEU A 89 -32.46 23.79 34.21
CA LEU A 89 -31.21 23.59 34.93
C LEU A 89 -30.53 22.35 34.33
N LEU A 90 -29.38 22.56 33.72
CA LEU A 90 -28.59 21.57 32.99
C LEU A 90 -27.35 21.21 33.81
N VAL A 91 -27.16 19.92 34.11
CA VAL A 91 -25.97 19.42 34.83
C VAL A 91 -25.16 18.51 33.91
N LYS A 92 -23.90 18.89 33.68
CA LYS A 92 -22.90 18.12 32.90
C LYS A 92 -21.76 17.70 33.83
N PRO A 93 -21.05 16.60 33.54
CA PRO A 93 -21.26 15.62 32.47
C PRO A 93 -22.23 14.50 32.88
N ILE A 94 -22.47 13.55 31.97
CA ILE A 94 -23.47 12.49 32.15
C ILE A 94 -23.14 11.45 33.23
N PHE A 95 -21.86 11.31 33.61
CA PHE A 95 -21.36 10.20 34.43
C PHE A 95 -21.48 10.49 35.95
N LEU A 96 -22.44 11.34 36.30
CA LEU A 96 -22.76 11.71 37.67
C LEU A 96 -23.88 10.78 38.18
N ASP A 97 -23.62 10.08 39.29
CA ASP A 97 -24.46 8.98 39.75
C ASP A 97 -25.81 9.41 40.29
N ASP A 98 -25.81 10.38 41.22
CA ASP A 98 -27.00 10.84 41.95
C ASP A 98 -26.96 12.36 42.10
N ILE A 99 -27.91 13.04 41.47
CA ILE A 99 -28.11 14.48 41.54
C ILE A 99 -29.53 14.74 42.05
N ARG A 100 -29.64 15.45 43.17
CA ARG A 100 -30.93 15.82 43.77
C ARG A 100 -31.10 17.32 43.79
N LEU A 101 -32.30 17.77 43.43
CA LEU A 101 -32.66 19.18 43.39
C LEU A 101 -33.48 19.58 44.63
N TYR A 102 -33.15 20.72 45.20
CA TYR A 102 -33.93 21.39 46.23
C TYR A 102 -34.17 22.84 45.83
N ASP A 103 -35.39 23.15 45.38
CA ASP A 103 -35.83 24.49 45.01
C ASP A 103 -36.91 24.97 45.99
N PRO A 104 -36.75 26.16 46.62
CA PRO A 104 -37.78 26.73 47.49
C PRO A 104 -39.16 26.94 46.84
N LEU A 105 -39.24 27.06 45.50
CA LEU A 105 -40.50 27.15 44.76
C LEU A 105 -41.11 25.78 44.44
N ASP A 106 -40.42 24.70 44.75
CA ASP A 106 -40.94 23.36 44.56
C ASP A 106 -41.96 23.03 45.66
N THR A 107 -43.21 22.84 45.25
CA THR A 107 -44.32 22.46 46.13
C THR A 107 -44.63 20.96 46.05
N GLY A 108 -43.87 20.21 45.24
CA GLY A 108 -44.02 18.77 45.09
C GLY A 108 -43.56 18.01 46.34
N ALA A 109 -44.31 16.96 46.71
CA ALA A 109 -43.93 16.05 47.81
C ALA A 109 -42.88 15.00 47.40
N GLN A 110 -42.59 14.86 46.10
CA GLN A 110 -41.62 13.89 45.58
C GLN A 110 -40.24 14.50 45.44
N GLU A 111 -39.23 13.75 45.88
CA GLU A 111 -37.82 14.10 45.70
C GLU A 111 -37.46 14.05 44.20
N ARG A 112 -36.98 15.17 43.66
CA ARG A 112 -36.56 15.27 42.26
C ARG A 112 -35.11 14.86 42.12
N ARG A 113 -34.89 13.79 41.35
CA ARG A 113 -33.62 13.09 41.25
C ARG A 113 -33.31 12.72 39.81
N VAL A 114 -32.07 12.95 39.38
CA VAL A 114 -31.50 12.52 38.10
C VAL A 114 -30.09 11.95 38.33
N GLY A 115 -29.46 11.38 37.31
CA GLY A 115 -28.15 10.73 37.42
C GLY A 115 -28.05 9.49 36.55
N ASP A 116 -26.84 8.97 36.31
CA ASP A 116 -26.65 7.77 35.47
C ASP A 116 -27.16 6.48 36.12
N THR A 117 -27.25 6.44 37.46
CA THR A 117 -27.88 5.36 38.23
C THR A 117 -29.41 5.48 38.29
N VAL A 118 -29.98 6.53 37.70
CA VAL A 118 -31.40 6.85 37.70
C VAL A 118 -32.00 6.58 36.31
N PRO A 119 -33.25 6.07 36.21
CA PRO A 119 -33.91 5.87 34.92
C PRO A 119 -33.92 7.15 34.08
N PHE A 120 -33.51 7.03 32.81
CA PHE A 120 -33.47 8.15 31.87
C PHE A 120 -34.82 8.86 31.72
N SER A 121 -35.93 8.13 31.87
CA SER A 121 -37.30 8.66 31.83
C SER A 121 -37.64 9.65 32.96
N GLN A 122 -36.80 9.80 33.98
CA GLN A 122 -36.97 10.79 35.04
C GLN A 122 -36.42 12.18 34.67
N ASN A 123 -35.72 12.30 33.53
CA ASN A 123 -35.34 13.62 33.00
C ASN A 123 -36.59 14.42 32.65
N GLU A 124 -36.73 15.60 33.24
CA GLU A 124 -37.92 16.45 33.05
C GLU A 124 -37.90 17.23 31.74
N PHE A 125 -36.73 17.33 31.10
CA PHE A 125 -36.53 17.85 29.77
C PHE A 125 -35.71 16.86 28.94
N GLU A 126 -36.18 16.54 27.73
CA GLU A 126 -35.50 15.61 26.83
C GLU A 126 -34.14 16.16 26.39
N SER A 127 -33.08 15.66 27.03
CA SER A 127 -31.68 15.95 26.71
C SER A 127 -30.84 14.71 27.00
N LEU A 128 -29.69 14.59 26.33
CA LEU A 128 -28.69 13.55 26.62
C LEU A 128 -27.99 13.79 27.98
N TYR A 129 -28.07 15.00 28.51
CA TYR A 129 -27.53 15.39 29.81
C TYR A 129 -28.60 15.33 30.91
N HIS A 130 -28.20 15.64 32.15
CA HIS A 130 -29.11 15.65 33.29
C HIS A 130 -29.82 17.00 33.39
N THR A 131 -31.15 16.99 33.46
CA THR A 131 -31.96 18.22 33.39
C THR A 131 -33.04 18.26 34.47
N PHE A 132 -33.30 19.48 34.95
CA PHE A 132 -34.47 19.81 35.77
C PHE A 132 -35.21 21.01 35.17
N VAL A 133 -36.54 20.99 35.25
CA VAL A 133 -37.40 22.11 34.83
C VAL A 133 -37.84 22.87 36.08
N ILE A 134 -37.36 24.10 36.25
CA ILE A 134 -37.69 24.94 37.41
C ILE A 134 -38.45 26.20 36.96
N PRO A 135 -39.35 26.75 37.77
CA PRO A 135 -40.05 28.00 37.43
C PRO A 135 -39.07 29.19 37.47
N ALA A 136 -39.29 30.21 36.65
CA ALA A 136 -38.46 31.42 36.67
C ALA A 136 -38.60 32.16 38.01
N GLY A 137 -39.82 32.24 38.53
CA GLY A 137 -40.15 32.96 39.77
C GLY A 137 -40.08 34.48 39.61
N GLU A 138 -40.59 35.20 40.60
CA GLU A 138 -40.69 36.68 40.56
C GLU A 138 -39.47 37.40 41.17
N ALA A 139 -38.67 36.70 41.98
CA ALA A 139 -37.56 37.27 42.72
C ALA A 139 -36.31 36.36 42.69
N PRO A 140 -35.10 36.93 42.89
CA PRO A 140 -33.88 36.14 43.02
C PRO A 140 -33.99 35.11 44.15
N ARG A 141 -33.53 33.88 43.89
CA ARG A 141 -33.57 32.79 44.88
C ARG A 141 -32.39 31.85 44.76
N SER A 142 -32.13 31.13 45.85
CA SER A 142 -31.09 30.09 45.91
C SER A 142 -31.68 28.71 45.73
N VAL A 143 -31.20 28.01 44.70
CA VAL A 143 -31.48 26.60 44.44
C VAL A 143 -30.29 25.77 44.88
N TRP A 144 -30.54 24.56 45.39
CA TRP A 144 -29.49 23.68 45.89
C TRP A 144 -29.48 22.36 45.14
N LEU A 145 -28.28 21.88 44.82
CA LEU A 145 -28.05 20.54 44.30
C LEU A 145 -27.22 19.74 45.29
N ARG A 146 -27.56 18.47 45.46
CA ARG A 146 -26.71 17.48 46.13
C ARG A 146 -26.23 16.48 45.09
N VAL A 147 -24.91 16.42 44.89
CA VAL A 147 -24.26 15.52 43.94
C VAL A 147 -23.45 14.47 44.69
N VAL A 148 -23.69 13.19 44.39
CA VAL A 148 -22.91 12.06 44.86
C VAL A 148 -22.55 11.22 43.64
N THR A 149 -21.27 10.91 43.46
CA THR A 149 -20.79 10.12 42.32
C THR A 149 -19.61 9.24 42.72
N THR A 150 -19.47 8.11 42.05
CA THR A 150 -18.29 7.22 42.13
C THR A 150 -17.23 7.56 41.07
N SER A 151 -17.63 8.26 40.01
CA SER A 151 -16.80 8.81 38.94
C SER A 151 -16.05 10.08 39.38
N THR A 152 -15.29 10.67 38.46
CA THR A 152 -14.65 11.97 38.70
C THR A 152 -15.71 13.02 39.06
N THR A 153 -15.55 13.69 40.20
CA THR A 153 -16.38 14.83 40.58
C THR A 153 -16.00 16.05 39.75
N LEU A 154 -16.62 16.14 38.58
CA LEU A 154 -16.54 17.27 37.66
C LEU A 154 -17.98 17.73 37.43
N VAL A 155 -18.36 18.92 37.91
CA VAL A 155 -19.75 19.38 37.85
C VAL A 155 -19.79 20.75 37.18
N ASN A 156 -20.46 20.81 36.04
CA ASN A 156 -20.82 22.05 35.36
C ASN A 156 -22.34 22.20 35.43
N VAL A 157 -22.80 23.26 36.09
CA VAL A 157 -24.22 23.58 36.19
C VAL A 157 -24.51 24.84 35.39
N GLN A 158 -25.48 24.78 34.49
CA GLN A 158 -25.91 25.88 33.65
C GLN A 158 -27.42 26.05 33.76
N VAL A 159 -27.93 27.27 33.59
CA VAL A 159 -29.36 27.56 33.63
C VAL A 159 -29.74 28.33 32.37
N PHE A 160 -30.74 27.82 31.64
CA PHE A 160 -31.20 28.39 30.39
C PHE A 160 -32.70 28.66 30.42
N PRO A 161 -33.17 29.79 29.84
CA PRO A 161 -34.56 29.89 29.42
C PRO A 161 -34.89 28.77 28.43
N LEU A 162 -36.13 28.26 28.46
CA LEU A 162 -36.57 27.15 27.60
C LEU A 162 -36.23 27.36 26.10
N ARG A 163 -36.39 28.59 25.59
CA ARG A 163 -36.10 28.92 24.19
C ARG A 163 -34.62 28.78 23.84
N ASP A 164 -33.74 29.20 24.75
CA ASP A 164 -32.30 29.15 24.54
C ASP A 164 -31.76 27.73 24.74
N MET A 165 -32.39 26.94 25.61
CA MET A 165 -32.05 25.53 25.81
C MET A 165 -32.18 24.71 24.52
N GLN A 166 -33.21 24.97 23.70
CA GLN A 166 -33.38 24.27 22.42
C GLN A 166 -32.23 24.57 21.45
N HIS A 167 -31.70 25.80 21.46
CA HIS A 167 -30.57 26.18 20.62
C HIS A 167 -29.27 25.54 21.11
N GLU A 168 -29.03 25.55 22.42
CA GLU A 168 -27.88 24.89 23.06
C GLU A 168 -27.87 23.38 22.78
N GLU A 169 -29.02 22.71 22.89
CA GLU A 169 -29.12 21.27 22.61
C GLU A 169 -28.82 20.97 21.13
N PHE A 170 -29.33 21.78 20.19
CA PHE A 170 -29.05 21.62 18.76
C PHE A 170 -27.55 21.77 18.45
N GLU A 171 -26.91 22.81 18.97
CA GLU A 171 -25.46 23.03 18.81
C GLU A 171 -24.64 21.89 19.44
N SER A 172 -25.01 21.46 20.66
CA SER A 172 -24.31 20.37 21.35
C SER A 172 -24.45 19.05 20.59
N GLN A 173 -25.65 18.70 20.12
CA GLN A 173 -25.89 17.49 19.35
C GLN A 173 -25.16 17.51 18.00
N MET A 174 -25.15 18.64 17.31
CA MET A 174 -24.40 18.79 16.05
C MET A 174 -22.91 18.55 16.25
N ALA A 175 -22.33 19.09 17.33
CA ALA A 175 -20.94 18.84 17.70
C ALA A 175 -20.67 17.36 18.00
N VAL A 176 -21.55 16.71 18.78
CA VAL A 176 -21.45 15.27 19.11
C VAL A 176 -21.49 14.40 17.85
N PHE A 177 -22.47 14.61 16.97
CA PHE A 177 -22.58 13.82 15.74
C PHE A 177 -21.42 14.06 14.77
N LEU A 178 -20.89 15.29 14.71
CA LEU A 178 -19.70 15.59 13.92
C LEU A 178 -18.47 14.82 14.43
N VAL A 179 -18.26 14.79 15.75
CA VAL A 179 -17.17 14.03 16.39
C VAL A 179 -17.28 12.55 16.06
N LEU A 180 -18.46 11.96 16.26
CA LEU A 180 -18.69 10.54 16.01
C LEU A 180 -18.55 10.18 14.53
N ALA A 181 -19.02 11.05 13.63
CA ALA A 181 -18.84 10.87 12.19
C ALA A 181 -17.36 10.90 11.79
N LEU A 182 -16.58 11.83 12.34
CA LEU A 182 -15.14 11.91 12.06
C LEU A 182 -14.40 10.66 12.58
N MET A 183 -14.71 10.23 13.80
CA MET A 183 -14.12 9.01 14.38
C MET A 183 -14.50 7.75 13.58
N SER A 184 -15.75 7.69 13.08
CA SER A 184 -16.21 6.61 12.21
C SER A 184 -15.50 6.62 10.85
N LEU A 185 -15.21 7.80 10.30
CA LEU A 185 -14.43 7.95 9.08
C LEU A 185 -12.99 7.45 9.27
N PHE A 186 -12.35 7.78 10.40
CA PHE A 186 -11.02 7.26 10.73
C PHE A 186 -11.04 5.73 10.86
N LEU A 187 -12.04 5.18 11.57
CA LEU A 187 -12.23 3.75 11.72
C LEU A 187 -12.40 3.06 10.35
N LEU A 188 -13.32 3.55 9.51
CA LEU A 188 -13.60 2.98 8.20
C LEU A 188 -12.36 3.03 7.30
N HIS A 189 -11.63 4.14 7.34
CA HIS A 189 -10.42 4.31 6.54
C HIS A 189 -9.36 3.27 6.89
N VAL A 190 -9.04 3.11 8.18
CA VAL A 190 -8.05 2.11 8.62
C VAL A 190 -8.58 0.69 8.43
N LEU A 191 -9.87 0.44 8.63
CA LEU A 191 -10.48 -0.86 8.36
C LEU A 191 -10.29 -1.28 6.90
N ILE A 192 -10.55 -0.37 5.96
CA ILE A 192 -10.32 -0.61 4.53
C ILE A 192 -8.83 -0.89 4.28
N SER A 193 -7.93 -0.06 4.82
CA SER A 193 -6.48 -0.28 4.70
C SER A 193 -6.07 -1.67 5.19
N TRP A 194 -6.54 -2.07 6.38
CA TRP A 194 -6.23 -3.35 6.98
C TRP A 194 -6.79 -4.53 6.19
N THR A 195 -8.00 -4.44 5.66
CA THR A 195 -8.59 -5.54 4.85
C THR A 195 -7.79 -5.81 3.57
N ILE A 196 -7.21 -4.76 2.98
CA ILE A 196 -6.40 -4.83 1.75
C ILE A 196 -4.98 -5.30 2.07
N HIS A 197 -4.34 -4.70 3.07
CA HIS A 197 -2.90 -4.86 3.31
C HIS A 197 -2.55 -5.90 4.39
N ARG A 198 -3.51 -6.23 5.26
CA ARG A 198 -3.37 -7.22 6.35
C ARG A 198 -2.19 -6.96 7.28
N ASP A 199 -1.80 -5.69 7.46
CA ASP A 199 -0.79 -5.30 8.44
C ASP A 199 -1.33 -5.54 9.87
N PRO A 200 -0.67 -6.36 10.70
CA PRO A 200 -1.16 -6.65 12.05
C PRO A 200 -1.32 -5.39 12.91
N LEU A 201 -0.48 -4.38 12.73
CA LEU A 201 -0.55 -3.16 13.52
C LEU A 201 -1.81 -2.33 13.19
N GLU A 202 -2.17 -2.26 11.91
CA GLU A 202 -3.43 -1.62 11.49
C GLU A 202 -4.64 -2.37 12.08
N GLY A 203 -4.57 -3.70 12.17
CA GLY A 203 -5.61 -4.51 12.82
C GLY A 203 -5.80 -4.15 14.30
N PHE A 204 -4.71 -4.04 15.07
CA PHE A 204 -4.79 -3.56 16.46
C PHE A 204 -5.33 -2.13 16.55
N PHE A 205 -4.97 -1.26 15.61
CA PHE A 205 -5.47 0.11 15.58
C PHE A 205 -6.98 0.17 15.28
N VAL A 206 -7.50 -0.69 14.40
CA VAL A 206 -8.95 -0.83 14.16
C VAL A 206 -9.68 -1.20 15.45
N VAL A 207 -9.18 -2.21 16.18
CA VAL A 207 -9.78 -2.61 17.48
C VAL A 207 -9.77 -1.44 18.46
N ARG A 208 -8.62 -0.76 18.60
CA ARG A 208 -8.51 0.44 19.45
C ARG A 208 -9.52 1.52 19.07
N GLN A 209 -9.63 1.83 17.78
CA GLN A 209 -10.51 2.89 17.28
C GLN A 209 -11.99 2.52 17.47
N PHE A 210 -12.36 1.24 17.34
CA PHE A 210 -13.71 0.75 17.62
C PHE A 210 -14.09 0.96 19.09
N PHE A 211 -13.22 0.57 20.03
CA PHE A 211 -13.45 0.80 21.47
C PHE A 211 -13.55 2.30 21.79
N PHE A 212 -12.71 3.14 21.18
CA PHE A 212 -12.79 4.60 21.37
C PHE A 212 -14.08 5.19 20.82
N LEU A 213 -14.56 4.74 19.65
CA LEU A 213 -15.82 5.20 19.10
C LEU A 213 -16.99 4.86 20.03
N GLY A 214 -17.04 3.61 20.51
CA GLY A 214 -18.03 3.19 21.51
C GLY A 214 -17.92 4.02 22.79
N PHE A 215 -16.69 4.26 23.26
CA PHE A 215 -16.42 5.05 24.46
C PHE A 215 -16.92 6.48 24.33
N THR A 216 -16.55 7.17 23.26
CA THR A 216 -17.01 8.53 23.00
C THR A 216 -18.52 8.60 22.86
N ALA A 217 -19.17 7.62 22.21
CA ALA A 217 -20.63 7.56 22.15
C ALA A 217 -21.26 7.38 23.54
N THR A 218 -20.68 6.53 24.39
CA THR A 218 -21.16 6.36 25.77
C THR A 218 -20.94 7.61 26.61
N LEU A 219 -19.82 8.32 26.43
CA LEU A 219 -19.46 9.57 27.13
C LEU A 219 -20.45 10.71 26.85
N PHE A 220 -21.14 10.68 25.70
CA PHE A 220 -22.21 11.63 25.37
C PHE A 220 -23.62 11.14 25.74
N GLY A 221 -23.76 9.94 26.30
CA GLY A 221 -25.02 9.47 26.88
C GLY A 221 -25.91 8.71 25.90
N LEU A 222 -25.46 8.47 24.66
CA LEU A 222 -26.23 7.77 23.63
C LEU A 222 -26.68 6.37 24.05
N HIS A 223 -25.87 5.67 24.84
CA HIS A 223 -26.23 4.35 25.37
C HIS A 223 -27.43 4.42 26.32
N ARG A 224 -27.56 5.47 27.14
CA ARG A 224 -28.73 5.68 28.00
C ARG A 224 -29.94 5.98 27.14
N TYR A 225 -29.83 6.89 26.18
CA TYR A 225 -30.93 7.21 25.28
C TYR A 225 -31.42 5.99 24.48
N LEU A 226 -30.53 5.21 23.87
CA LEU A 226 -30.90 4.09 22.99
C LEU A 226 -31.36 2.83 23.72
N LEU A 227 -30.87 2.60 24.95
CA LEU A 227 -31.06 1.32 25.64
C LEU A 227 -31.88 1.41 26.95
N HIS A 228 -32.32 2.61 27.36
CA HIS A 228 -33.04 2.78 28.64
C HIS A 228 -34.30 1.94 28.79
N GLU A 229 -35.01 1.62 27.70
CA GLU A 229 -36.20 0.76 27.73
C GLU A 229 -35.86 -0.72 27.95
N TYR A 230 -34.66 -1.14 27.58
CA TYR A 230 -34.25 -2.55 27.52
C TYR A 230 -33.28 -2.94 28.65
N VAL A 231 -32.53 -1.98 29.18
CA VAL A 231 -31.43 -2.21 30.13
C VAL A 231 -31.58 -1.28 31.32
N SER A 232 -31.51 -1.83 32.53
CA SER A 232 -31.63 -1.04 33.75
C SER A 232 -30.46 -0.04 33.92
N PRO A 233 -30.65 1.09 34.61
CA PRO A 233 -29.61 2.09 34.84
C PRO A 233 -28.30 1.53 35.40
N ALA A 234 -28.37 0.65 36.40
CA ALA A 234 -27.19 0.04 37.02
C ALA A 234 -26.34 -0.79 36.03
N HIS A 235 -26.98 -1.47 35.07
CA HIS A 235 -26.28 -2.22 34.03
C HIS A 235 -25.67 -1.30 32.96
N LEU A 236 -26.30 -0.15 32.68
CA LEU A 236 -25.76 0.87 31.77
C LEU A 236 -24.54 1.58 32.37
N ASP A 237 -24.60 1.93 33.66
CA ASP A 237 -23.46 2.47 34.42
C ASP A 237 -22.30 1.45 34.48
N ALA A 238 -22.58 0.19 34.80
CA ALA A 238 -21.58 -0.87 34.76
C ALA A 238 -20.94 -1.01 33.36
N LEU A 239 -21.76 -0.98 32.29
CA LEU A 239 -21.27 -1.02 30.91
C LEU A 239 -20.33 0.16 30.62
N PHE A 240 -20.68 1.37 31.05
CA PHE A 240 -19.82 2.55 30.90
C PHE A 240 -18.48 2.35 31.60
N SER A 241 -18.50 1.90 32.87
CA SER A 241 -17.29 1.63 33.66
C SER A 241 -16.38 0.57 33.02
N TRP A 242 -16.96 -0.54 32.53
CA TRP A 242 -16.21 -1.57 31.82
C TRP A 242 -15.58 -1.03 30.54
N LEU A 243 -16.33 -0.25 29.78
CA LEU A 243 -15.90 0.24 28.49
C LEU A 243 -14.78 1.29 28.63
N VAL A 244 -14.82 2.15 29.66
CA VAL A 244 -13.76 3.09 30.02
C VAL A 244 -12.43 2.37 30.25
N ILE A 245 -12.40 1.32 31.08
CA ILE A 245 -11.17 0.60 31.42
C ILE A 245 -10.69 -0.26 30.25
N CYS A 246 -11.61 -0.91 29.52
CA CYS A 246 -11.30 -1.67 28.31
C CYS A 246 -10.66 -0.78 27.23
N ALA A 247 -11.18 0.43 27.02
CA ALA A 247 -10.58 1.40 26.09
C ALA A 247 -9.13 1.71 26.50
N THR A 248 -8.87 1.96 27.79
CA THR A 248 -7.50 2.16 28.30
C THR A 248 -6.59 0.94 28.06
N LEU A 249 -7.06 -0.28 28.35
CA LEU A 249 -6.29 -1.50 28.12
C LEU A 249 -5.92 -1.68 26.64
N VAL A 250 -6.91 -1.63 25.73
CA VAL A 250 -6.69 -1.80 24.29
C VAL A 250 -5.74 -0.74 23.76
N THR A 251 -5.82 0.49 24.29
CA THR A 251 -4.89 1.57 23.94
C THR A 251 -3.46 1.20 24.24
N PHE A 252 -3.18 0.81 25.49
CA PHE A 252 -1.82 0.52 25.90
C PHE A 252 -1.27 -0.79 25.33
N LEU A 253 -2.13 -1.76 25.01
CA LEU A 253 -1.74 -2.92 24.21
C LEU A 253 -1.30 -2.52 22.79
N PHE A 254 -2.05 -1.63 22.15
CA PHE A 254 -1.68 -1.09 20.84
C PHE A 254 -0.35 -0.31 20.91
N GLU A 255 -0.20 0.61 21.88
CA GLU A 255 1.03 1.41 21.99
C GLU A 255 2.25 0.54 22.29
N ARG A 256 2.10 -0.52 23.09
CA ARG A 256 3.15 -1.53 23.30
C ARG A 256 3.55 -2.22 21.98
N ASN A 257 2.56 -2.65 21.19
CA ASN A 257 2.81 -3.29 19.90
C ASN A 257 3.51 -2.33 18.93
N LEU A 258 3.06 -1.08 18.84
CA LEU A 258 3.70 -0.04 18.03
C LEU A 258 5.16 0.19 18.46
N LEU A 259 5.41 0.36 19.76
CA LEU A 259 6.77 0.58 20.28
C LEU A 259 7.68 -0.64 20.10
N SER A 260 7.13 -1.85 20.09
CA SER A 260 7.92 -3.08 19.92
C SER A 260 8.64 -3.14 18.58
N GLU A 261 8.09 -2.52 17.53
CA GLU A 261 8.72 -2.43 16.21
C GLU A 261 10.04 -1.62 16.22
N TYR A 262 10.20 -0.74 17.21
CA TYR A 262 11.40 0.07 17.41
C TYR A 262 12.42 -0.59 18.35
N LYS A 263 12.29 -1.90 18.59
CA LYS A 263 13.20 -2.74 19.40
C LYS A 263 13.67 -2.05 20.70
N PRO A 264 12.74 -1.71 21.61
CA PRO A 264 13.12 -1.02 22.84
C PRO A 264 14.06 -1.88 23.69
N ASN A 265 14.92 -1.22 24.47
CA ASN A 265 15.82 -1.90 25.40
C ASN A 265 15.04 -2.65 26.51
N ALA A 266 15.73 -3.42 27.36
CA ALA A 266 15.08 -4.21 28.41
C ALA A 266 14.18 -3.37 29.32
N LEU A 267 14.63 -2.19 29.74
CA LEU A 267 13.86 -1.29 30.61
C LEU A 267 12.59 -0.78 29.91
N GLY A 268 12.69 -0.33 28.66
CA GLY A 268 11.55 0.11 27.86
C GLY A 268 10.51 -0.99 27.61
N ARG A 269 10.96 -2.24 27.45
CA ARG A 269 10.05 -3.41 27.36
C ARG A 269 9.31 -3.68 28.67
N TRP A 270 9.97 -3.56 29.82
CA TRP A 270 9.32 -3.71 31.12
C TRP A 270 8.30 -2.60 31.39
N ILE A 271 8.68 -1.35 31.10
CA ILE A 271 7.78 -0.19 31.25
C ILE A 271 6.53 -0.37 30.39
N THR A 272 6.68 -0.69 29.10
CA THR A 272 5.55 -0.86 28.18
C THR A 272 4.70 -2.10 28.48
N LEU A 273 5.22 -3.09 29.23
CA LEU A 273 4.45 -4.23 29.72
C LEU A 273 3.68 -3.92 31.01
N ALA A 274 4.25 -3.11 31.90
CA ALA A 274 3.65 -2.79 33.19
C ALA A 274 2.35 -1.96 33.05
N VAL A 275 2.31 -1.02 32.10
CA VAL A 275 1.15 -0.13 31.91
C VAL A 275 -0.15 -0.88 31.58
N PRO A 276 -0.23 -1.77 30.55
CA PRO A 276 -1.44 -2.53 30.30
C PRO A 276 -1.79 -3.50 31.45
N LEU A 277 -0.79 -3.98 32.21
CA LEU A 277 -1.05 -4.81 33.40
C LEU A 277 -1.80 -4.02 34.48
N MET A 278 -1.50 -2.73 34.67
CA MET A 278 -2.27 -1.88 35.59
C MET A 278 -3.75 -1.77 35.19
N ALA A 279 -4.03 -1.69 33.88
CA ALA A 279 -5.41 -1.70 33.38
C ALA A 279 -6.10 -3.06 33.60
N VAL A 280 -5.37 -4.18 33.48
CA VAL A 280 -5.89 -5.51 33.82
C VAL A 280 -6.23 -5.61 35.31
N VAL A 281 -5.38 -5.06 36.19
CA VAL A 281 -5.67 -4.97 37.63
C VAL A 281 -6.92 -4.13 37.88
N ALA A 282 -7.09 -3.01 37.17
CA ALA A 282 -8.30 -2.19 37.26
C ALA A 282 -9.56 -2.97 36.83
N LEU A 283 -9.50 -3.76 35.75
CA LEU A 283 -10.61 -4.64 35.35
C LEU A 283 -10.92 -5.71 36.40
N ALA A 284 -9.89 -6.28 37.03
CA ALA A 284 -10.09 -7.25 38.10
C ALA A 284 -10.75 -6.62 39.33
N LEU A 285 -10.33 -5.42 39.73
CA LEU A 285 -10.98 -4.66 40.80
C LEU A 285 -12.44 -4.35 40.47
N LEU A 286 -12.72 -3.96 39.23
CA LEU A 286 -14.09 -3.71 38.75
C LEU A 286 -14.94 -4.98 38.84
N ALA A 287 -14.42 -6.13 38.39
CA ALA A 287 -15.11 -7.42 38.47
C ALA A 287 -15.40 -7.87 39.91
N LEU A 288 -14.56 -7.46 40.86
CA LEU A 288 -14.73 -7.73 42.29
C LEU A 288 -15.66 -6.73 43.00
N GLY A 289 -16.20 -5.73 42.28
CA GLY A 289 -17.11 -4.72 42.83
C GLY A 289 -16.43 -3.47 43.43
N PHE A 290 -15.09 -3.36 43.33
CA PHE A 290 -14.33 -2.18 43.78
C PHE A 290 -14.30 -1.11 42.67
N THR A 291 -15.47 -0.56 42.32
CA THR A 291 -15.65 0.36 41.17
C THR A 291 -14.81 1.63 41.33
N HIS A 292 -14.85 2.26 42.49
CA HIS A 292 -14.14 3.51 42.75
C HIS A 292 -12.62 3.33 42.70
N GLU A 293 -12.09 2.26 43.30
CA GLU A 293 -10.67 1.92 43.26
C GLU A 293 -10.23 1.58 41.83
N ALA A 294 -11.05 0.85 41.07
CA ALA A 294 -10.79 0.51 39.68
C ALA A 294 -10.70 1.76 38.78
N LEU A 295 -11.65 2.68 38.89
CA LEU A 295 -11.67 3.92 38.09
C LEU A 295 -10.53 4.88 38.48
N THR A 296 -10.21 4.98 39.78
CA THR A 296 -9.07 5.78 40.26
C THR A 296 -7.73 5.23 39.75
N LEU A 297 -7.56 3.90 39.77
CA LEU A 297 -6.40 3.24 39.19
C LEU A 297 -6.34 3.44 37.68
N ASN A 298 -7.48 3.37 36.98
CA ASN A 298 -7.55 3.60 35.54
C ASN A 298 -7.13 5.03 35.17
N LEU A 299 -7.61 6.05 35.91
CA LEU A 299 -7.20 7.44 35.70
C LEU A 299 -5.67 7.59 35.85
N SER A 300 -5.13 7.02 36.93
CA SER A 300 -3.68 7.03 37.20
C SER A 300 -2.88 6.30 36.11
N THR A 301 -3.43 5.19 35.60
CA THR A 301 -2.84 4.42 34.49
C THR A 301 -2.79 5.24 33.20
N ASN A 302 -3.83 6.00 32.87
CA ASN A 302 -3.83 6.88 31.70
C ASN A 302 -2.72 7.93 31.77
N PHE A 303 -2.54 8.56 32.94
CA PHE A 303 -1.51 9.59 33.14
C PHE A 303 -0.09 9.02 33.16
N ILE A 304 0.18 8.07 34.06
CA ILE A 304 1.49 7.44 34.21
C ILE A 304 1.87 6.72 32.91
N GLY A 305 0.91 6.02 32.30
CA GLY A 305 1.11 5.28 31.07
C GLY A 305 1.50 6.16 29.90
N LEU A 306 0.83 7.30 29.70
CA LEU A 306 1.17 8.22 28.61
C LEU A 306 2.57 8.82 28.78
N LEU A 307 2.93 9.23 29.99
CA LEU A 307 4.27 9.73 30.30
C LEU A 307 5.33 8.64 30.08
N ALA A 308 5.06 7.42 30.56
CA ALA A 308 5.95 6.27 30.43
C ALA A 308 6.20 5.89 28.97
N ILE A 309 5.16 5.91 28.13
CA ILE A 309 5.26 5.62 26.69
C ILE A 309 5.98 6.74 25.96
N THR A 310 5.69 8.00 26.29
CA THR A 310 6.41 9.15 25.73
C THR A 310 7.90 9.05 26.04
N LEU A 311 8.26 8.80 27.31
CA LEU A 311 9.64 8.63 27.75
C LEU A 311 10.31 7.45 27.06
N THR A 312 9.62 6.31 26.94
CA THR A 312 10.11 5.13 26.23
C THR A 312 10.36 5.42 24.76
N SER A 313 9.47 6.15 24.11
CA SER A 313 9.61 6.54 22.70
C SER A 313 10.85 7.40 22.46
N VAL A 314 11.29 8.19 23.44
CA VAL A 314 12.47 9.06 23.34
C VAL A 314 13.74 8.30 23.72
N LEU A 315 13.79 7.72 24.92
CA LEU A 315 15.04 7.25 25.55
C LEU A 315 15.38 5.79 25.26
N PHE A 316 14.37 4.94 25.01
CA PHE A 316 14.56 3.49 25.08
C PHE A 316 14.38 2.75 23.75
N THR A 317 13.95 3.44 22.70
CA THR A 317 13.78 2.89 21.34
C THR A 317 15.01 3.12 20.44
N GLN A 318 15.28 2.18 19.55
CA GLN A 318 16.34 2.28 18.56
C GLN A 318 15.89 3.10 17.34
N SER A 319 16.86 3.70 16.63
CA SER A 319 16.65 4.34 15.32
C SER A 319 17.90 4.15 14.47
N GLY A 320 17.74 3.70 13.23
CA GLY A 320 18.86 3.51 12.32
C GLY A 320 18.41 3.03 10.94
N LYS A 321 19.32 3.06 9.96
CA LYS A 321 19.09 2.50 8.62
C LYS A 321 18.86 0.99 8.68
N THR A 322 19.65 0.27 9.46
CA THR A 322 19.57 -1.19 9.63
C THR A 322 18.19 -1.66 10.11
N LEU A 323 17.57 -0.97 11.06
CA LEU A 323 16.20 -1.28 11.50
C LEU A 323 15.16 -1.11 10.38
N ARG A 324 15.37 -0.13 9.49
CA ARG A 324 14.46 0.18 8.36
C ARG A 324 14.70 -0.77 7.18
N GLU A 325 15.89 -1.33 7.06
CA GLU A 325 16.21 -2.40 6.11
C GLU A 325 15.53 -3.71 6.52
N GLU A 326 15.53 -4.03 7.83
CA GLU A 326 14.81 -5.20 8.36
C GLU A 326 13.27 -5.02 8.33
N ASN A 327 12.78 -3.80 8.56
CA ASN A 327 11.35 -3.48 8.52
C ASN A 327 11.08 -2.25 7.63
N PRO A 328 10.79 -2.45 6.33
CA PRO A 328 10.52 -1.37 5.38
C PRO A 328 9.32 -0.48 5.75
N ASN A 329 8.43 -1.01 6.59
CA ASN A 329 7.22 -0.33 7.04
C ASN A 329 7.50 0.64 8.22
N LEU A 330 8.72 0.65 8.75
CA LEU A 330 9.05 1.47 9.91
C LEU A 330 9.11 2.97 9.55
N LEU A 331 8.36 3.78 10.27
CA LEU A 331 8.46 5.24 10.18
C LEU A 331 9.69 5.75 10.93
N ASP A 332 10.17 6.93 10.51
CA ASP A 332 11.25 7.59 11.24
C ASP A 332 10.80 7.88 12.67
N LYS A 333 11.67 7.55 13.65
CA LYS A 333 11.42 7.72 15.09
C LYS A 333 10.94 9.13 15.45
N ARG A 334 11.32 10.16 14.68
CA ARG A 334 10.88 11.55 14.88
C ARG A 334 9.35 11.72 14.79
N TRP A 335 8.70 11.00 13.89
CA TRP A 335 7.23 11.04 13.74
C TRP A 335 6.53 10.43 14.96
N LEU A 336 7.09 9.34 15.48
CA LEU A 336 6.60 8.68 16.69
C LEU A 336 6.74 9.59 17.92
N ILE A 337 7.91 10.22 18.10
CA ILE A 337 8.15 11.17 19.20
C ILE A 337 7.20 12.36 19.06
N GLY A 338 7.04 12.91 17.86
CA GLY A 338 6.10 14.01 17.61
C GLY A 338 4.66 13.66 17.97
N TYR A 339 4.20 12.47 17.59
CA TYR A 339 2.86 11.97 17.96
C TYR A 339 2.66 11.91 19.47
N TYR A 340 3.57 11.28 20.21
CA TYR A 340 3.44 11.19 21.67
C TYR A 340 3.60 12.54 22.36
N ALA A 341 4.48 13.41 21.85
CA ALA A 341 4.63 14.77 22.37
C ALA A 341 3.33 15.57 22.23
N VAL A 342 2.68 15.52 21.06
CA VAL A 342 1.39 16.21 20.85
C VAL A 342 0.32 15.69 21.81
N ILE A 343 0.18 14.36 21.94
CA ILE A 343 -0.84 13.78 22.83
C ILE A 343 -0.55 14.10 24.31
N ALA A 344 0.71 13.97 24.74
CA ALA A 344 1.14 14.33 26.09
C ALA A 344 0.86 15.81 26.38
N SER A 345 1.20 16.71 25.45
CA SER A 345 0.90 18.14 25.58
C SER A 345 -0.61 18.39 25.65
N THR A 346 -1.43 17.80 24.77
CA THR A 346 -2.88 17.96 24.82
C THR A 346 -3.45 17.53 26.18
N MET A 347 -3.01 16.39 26.71
CA MET A 347 -3.51 15.89 28.00
C MET A 347 -3.03 16.75 29.18
N LEU A 348 -1.76 17.17 29.19
CA LEU A 348 -1.20 18.03 30.24
C LEU A 348 -1.85 19.41 30.27
N LEU A 349 -2.13 20.02 29.11
CA LEU A 349 -2.75 21.36 29.04
C LEU A 349 -4.26 21.35 29.28
N SER A 350 -4.99 20.32 28.85
CA SER A 350 -6.47 20.37 28.83
C SER A 350 -7.16 19.79 30.08
N SER A 351 -6.56 18.78 30.73
CA SER A 351 -7.32 17.92 31.65
C SER A 351 -6.62 17.61 32.97
N MET A 352 -5.29 17.47 33.00
CA MET A 352 -4.62 16.89 34.16
C MET A 352 -4.72 17.69 35.46
N PRO A 353 -4.45 19.01 35.49
CA PRO A 353 -4.51 19.77 36.75
C PRO A 353 -5.91 19.76 37.35
N SER A 354 -6.94 19.89 36.51
CA SER A 354 -8.32 19.95 36.94
C SER A 354 -8.84 18.57 37.37
N LEU A 355 -8.57 17.49 36.62
CA LEU A 355 -9.01 16.13 37.00
C LEU A 355 -8.36 15.61 38.29
N LEU A 356 -7.19 16.11 38.66
CA LEU A 356 -6.53 15.83 39.94
C LEU A 356 -7.01 16.75 41.08
N GLY A 357 -7.91 17.69 40.81
CA GLY A 357 -8.40 18.67 41.79
C GLY A 357 -7.38 19.75 42.16
N LEU A 358 -6.36 19.97 41.34
CA LEU A 358 -5.33 21.00 41.55
C LEU A 358 -5.75 22.38 41.01
N MET A 359 -6.70 22.42 40.08
CA MET A 359 -7.21 23.65 39.47
C MET A 359 -8.71 23.52 39.20
N GLU A 360 -9.42 24.65 39.09
CA GLU A 360 -10.81 24.66 38.63
C GLU A 360 -10.91 24.07 37.21
N GLY A 361 -12.07 23.49 36.89
CA GLY A 361 -12.32 22.94 35.57
C GLY A 361 -12.63 24.05 34.56
N ASN A 362 -12.25 23.84 33.31
CA ASN A 362 -12.69 24.67 32.19
C ASN A 362 -13.41 23.82 31.13
N THR A 363 -13.94 24.47 30.10
CA THR A 363 -14.63 23.80 28.98
C THR A 363 -13.75 22.75 28.28
N TYR A 364 -12.43 22.94 28.27
CA TYR A 364 -11.50 21.95 27.73
C TYR A 364 -11.36 20.72 28.62
N THR A 365 -11.49 20.86 29.93
CA THR A 365 -11.45 19.74 30.89
C THR A 365 -12.61 18.79 30.68
N THR A 366 -13.83 19.30 30.48
CA THR A 366 -15.02 18.45 30.24
C THR A 366 -14.93 17.68 28.92
N ASN A 367 -14.28 18.24 27.91
CA ASN A 367 -14.17 17.64 26.57
C ASN A 367 -12.79 17.02 26.29
N ALA A 368 -11.90 16.96 27.29
CA ALA A 368 -10.53 16.51 27.14
C ALA A 368 -10.37 15.13 26.51
N LEU A 369 -11.18 14.17 26.96
CA LEU A 369 -11.16 12.79 26.47
C LEU A 369 -11.59 12.71 25.00
N VAL A 370 -12.50 13.60 24.58
CA VAL A 370 -12.95 13.71 23.18
C VAL A 370 -11.82 14.29 22.33
N TYR A 371 -11.15 15.36 22.78
CA TYR A 371 -10.00 15.92 22.08
C TYR A 371 -8.86 14.91 21.95
N TYR A 372 -8.57 14.15 23.01
CA TYR A 372 -7.62 13.06 22.97
C TYR A 372 -7.99 12.03 21.88
N ALA A 373 -9.24 11.56 21.88
CA ALA A 373 -9.71 10.54 20.94
C ALA A 373 -9.58 11.01 19.47
N LEU A 374 -9.95 12.26 19.21
CA LEU A 374 -9.86 12.87 17.88
C LEU A 374 -8.41 13.06 17.43
N ILE A 375 -7.57 13.70 18.26
CA ILE A 375 -6.18 14.01 17.90
C ILE A 375 -5.37 12.74 17.75
N SER A 376 -5.49 11.82 18.72
CA SER A 376 -4.78 10.54 18.68
C SER A 376 -5.25 9.69 17.50
N GLY A 377 -6.57 9.55 17.28
CA GLY A 377 -7.13 8.80 16.17
C GLY A 377 -6.75 9.38 14.80
N GLY A 378 -6.85 10.70 14.64
CA GLY A 378 -6.53 11.39 13.39
C GLY A 378 -5.04 11.33 13.04
N LEU A 379 -4.16 11.69 13.97
CA LEU A 379 -2.72 11.61 13.76
C LEU A 379 -2.26 10.18 13.47
N MET A 380 -2.77 9.20 14.24
CA MET A 380 -2.39 7.80 14.01
C MET A 380 -2.89 7.27 12.68
N THR A 381 -4.10 7.66 12.24
CA THR A 381 -4.61 7.33 10.90
C THR A 381 -3.67 7.86 9.80
N VAL A 382 -3.18 9.10 9.94
CA VAL A 382 -2.20 9.67 9.00
C VAL A 382 -0.88 8.89 9.03
N LEU A 383 -0.38 8.53 10.21
CA LEU A 383 0.85 7.72 10.34
C LEU A 383 0.69 6.34 9.68
N MET A 384 -0.44 5.66 9.89
CA MET A 384 -0.73 4.37 9.26
C MET A 384 -0.77 4.49 7.72
N GLN A 385 -1.37 5.55 7.19
CA GLN A 385 -1.34 5.80 5.73
C GLN A 385 0.07 6.01 5.19
N LEU A 386 0.91 6.78 5.90
CA LEU A 386 2.30 7.02 5.50
C LEU A 386 3.10 5.72 5.50
N ARG A 387 2.85 4.86 6.49
CA ARG A 387 3.43 3.52 6.60
C ARG A 387 3.01 2.63 5.43
N THR A 388 1.72 2.55 5.15
CA THR A 388 1.16 1.76 4.05
C THR A 388 1.68 2.22 2.69
N LYS A 389 1.84 3.52 2.45
CA LYS A 389 2.47 4.03 1.22
C LYS A 389 3.92 3.61 1.06
N LYS A 390 4.71 3.62 2.14
CA LYS A 390 6.10 3.14 2.10
C LYS A 390 6.16 1.65 1.78
N MET A 391 5.30 0.85 2.42
CA MET A 391 5.20 -0.58 2.16
C MET A 391 4.89 -0.88 0.69
N ILE A 392 3.88 -0.21 0.12
CA ILE A 392 3.50 -0.39 -1.30
C ILE A 392 4.68 -0.04 -2.21
N LYS A 393 5.41 1.04 -1.91
CA LYS A 393 6.58 1.42 -2.69
C LYS A 393 7.69 0.37 -2.59
N ALA A 394 8.05 -0.05 -1.38
CA ALA A 394 9.10 -1.06 -1.17
C ALA A 394 8.76 -2.39 -1.87
N ARG A 395 7.50 -2.81 -1.81
CA ARG A 395 7.03 -4.01 -2.54
C ARG A 395 7.19 -3.86 -4.04
N ARG A 396 6.77 -2.72 -4.61
CA ARG A 396 6.90 -2.44 -6.04
C ARG A 396 8.36 -2.45 -6.50
N ASP A 397 9.25 -1.83 -5.72
CA ASP A 397 10.69 -1.79 -6.03
C ASP A 397 11.27 -3.22 -5.98
N SER A 398 10.85 -4.06 -5.03
CA SER A 398 11.27 -5.47 -4.96
C SER A 398 10.78 -6.32 -6.13
N GLU A 399 9.53 -6.12 -6.57
CA GLU A 399 8.94 -6.82 -7.72
C GLU A 399 9.66 -6.42 -9.02
N GLN A 400 9.98 -5.14 -9.19
CA GLN A 400 10.76 -4.66 -10.34
C GLN A 400 12.18 -5.25 -10.38
N ASN A 401 12.87 -5.27 -9.24
CA ASN A 401 14.21 -5.86 -9.16
C ASN A 401 14.20 -7.36 -9.48
N LEU A 402 13.16 -8.08 -9.05
CA LEU A 402 12.99 -9.50 -9.38
C LEU A 402 12.79 -9.71 -10.88
N ILE A 403 11.94 -8.89 -11.52
CA ILE A 403 11.71 -8.96 -12.98
C ILE A 403 13.01 -8.70 -13.75
N LEU A 404 13.77 -7.67 -13.37
CA LEU A 404 15.05 -7.36 -14.00
C LEU A 404 16.06 -8.50 -13.84
N SER A 405 16.16 -9.08 -12.64
CA SER A 405 17.03 -10.22 -12.38
C SER A 405 16.64 -11.45 -13.22
N GLN A 406 15.33 -11.73 -13.36
CA GLN A 406 14.84 -12.80 -14.21
C GLN A 406 15.13 -12.57 -15.70
N GLN A 407 15.00 -11.34 -16.18
CA GLN A 407 15.36 -10.97 -17.56
C GLN A 407 16.87 -11.16 -17.82
N GLN A 408 17.73 -10.75 -16.90
CA GLN A 408 19.18 -10.96 -16.99
C GLN A 408 19.53 -12.45 -17.06
N ALA A 409 18.95 -13.25 -16.16
CA ALA A 409 19.15 -14.70 -16.15
C ALA A 409 18.64 -15.37 -17.45
N TRP A 410 17.52 -14.88 -18.00
CA TRP A 410 16.97 -15.38 -19.25
C TRP A 410 17.87 -15.06 -20.45
N MET A 411 18.36 -13.82 -20.56
CA MET A 411 19.32 -13.42 -21.60
C MET A 411 20.62 -14.22 -21.52
N GLU A 412 21.14 -14.42 -20.31
CA GLU A 412 22.35 -15.23 -20.13
C GLU A 412 22.12 -16.69 -20.53
N LYS A 413 20.95 -17.26 -20.19
CA LYS A 413 20.58 -18.62 -20.60
C LYS A 413 20.48 -18.75 -22.12
N GLN A 414 19.85 -17.78 -22.80
CA GLN A 414 19.78 -17.75 -24.26
C GLN A 414 21.18 -17.73 -24.87
N ARG A 415 22.04 -16.82 -24.41
CA ARG A 415 23.44 -16.73 -24.87
C ARG A 415 24.20 -18.03 -24.67
N ARG A 416 24.04 -18.69 -23.51
CA ARG A 416 24.66 -19.99 -23.24
C ARG A 416 24.12 -21.09 -24.17
N GLN A 417 22.81 -21.10 -24.45
CA GLN A 417 22.20 -22.06 -25.37
C GLN A 417 22.71 -21.87 -26.81
N GLU A 418 22.80 -20.64 -27.28
CA GLU A 418 23.36 -20.32 -28.61
C GLU A 418 24.83 -20.73 -28.71
N GLN A 419 25.65 -20.42 -27.70
CA GLN A 419 27.05 -20.83 -27.64
C GLN A 419 27.21 -22.36 -27.62
N ALA A 420 26.41 -23.06 -26.82
CA ALA A 420 26.44 -24.51 -26.75
C ALA A 420 26.05 -25.15 -28.09
N HIS A 421 25.05 -24.58 -28.78
CA HIS A 421 24.62 -25.06 -30.08
C HIS A 421 25.68 -24.84 -31.17
N LEU A 422 26.35 -23.69 -31.17
CA LEU A 422 27.49 -23.40 -32.04
C LEU A 422 28.62 -24.41 -31.83
N LEU A 423 29.03 -24.63 -30.58
CA LEU A 423 30.09 -25.58 -30.23
C LEU A 423 29.72 -27.01 -30.68
N HIS A 424 28.49 -27.43 -30.43
CA HIS A 424 28.02 -28.75 -30.85
C HIS A 424 28.07 -28.92 -32.37
N MET A 425 27.64 -27.91 -33.14
CA MET A 425 27.72 -27.94 -34.60
C MET A 425 29.17 -27.98 -35.08
N LEU A 426 30.04 -27.11 -34.56
CA LEU A 426 31.46 -27.06 -34.93
C LEU A 426 32.16 -28.40 -34.69
N VAL A 427 31.94 -29.01 -33.52
CA VAL A 427 32.52 -30.33 -33.19
C VAL A 427 32.07 -31.39 -34.20
N HIS A 428 30.80 -31.41 -34.57
CA HIS A 428 30.28 -32.38 -35.53
C HIS A 428 30.89 -32.18 -36.94
N GLU A 429 30.93 -30.95 -37.43
CA GLU A 429 31.44 -30.64 -38.77
C GLU A 429 32.97 -30.78 -38.88
N LEU A 430 33.72 -30.62 -37.79
CA LEU A 430 35.17 -30.85 -37.75
C LEU A 430 35.55 -32.33 -37.51
N LYS A 431 34.73 -33.10 -36.79
CA LYS A 431 34.98 -34.52 -36.53
C LYS A 431 35.00 -35.35 -37.81
N ASN A 432 34.09 -35.06 -38.75
CA ASN A 432 33.98 -35.77 -40.02
C ASN A 432 35.25 -35.68 -40.89
N PRO A 433 35.78 -34.48 -41.22
CA PRO A 433 37.03 -34.37 -41.98
C PRO A 433 38.23 -34.90 -41.19
N LEU A 434 38.24 -34.79 -39.85
CA LEU A 434 39.30 -35.38 -39.04
C LEU A 434 39.33 -36.91 -39.13
N ALA A 435 38.18 -37.57 -39.09
CA ALA A 435 38.07 -39.02 -39.27
C ALA A 435 38.54 -39.45 -40.68
N ILE A 436 38.28 -38.64 -41.71
CA ILE A 436 38.77 -38.88 -43.08
C ILE A 436 40.29 -38.75 -43.13
N ILE A 437 40.88 -37.77 -42.44
CA ILE A 437 42.35 -37.61 -42.33
C ILE A 437 42.96 -38.83 -41.63
N GLU A 438 42.40 -39.26 -40.49
CA GLU A 438 42.87 -40.44 -39.76
C GLU A 438 42.78 -41.70 -40.62
N MET A 439 41.66 -41.91 -41.32
CA MET A 439 41.47 -43.06 -42.21
C MET A 439 42.44 -43.03 -43.40
N ALA A 440 42.65 -41.87 -44.02
CA ALA A 440 43.58 -41.71 -45.14
C ALA A 440 45.04 -41.95 -44.72
N GLN A 441 45.42 -41.59 -43.49
CA GLN A 441 46.76 -41.87 -42.97
C GLN A 441 47.00 -43.37 -42.70
N HIS A 442 45.98 -44.11 -42.26
CA HIS A 442 46.09 -45.54 -41.99
C HIS A 442 45.85 -46.42 -43.23
N ALA A 443 45.23 -45.87 -44.28
CA ALA A 443 45.08 -46.57 -45.55
C ALA A 443 46.44 -46.69 -46.25
N HIS A 444 46.81 -47.89 -46.71
CA HIS A 444 47.99 -48.15 -47.54
C HIS A 444 47.82 -47.65 -48.99
N ASN A 445 47.35 -46.42 -49.15
CA ASN A 445 47.25 -45.74 -50.45
C ASN A 445 48.59 -45.11 -50.84
N ASP A 446 48.74 -44.78 -52.12
CA ASP A 446 49.87 -43.98 -52.60
C ASP A 446 49.90 -42.59 -51.93
N LYS A 447 51.10 -42.04 -51.74
CA LYS A 447 51.37 -40.77 -51.05
C LYS A 447 50.57 -39.62 -51.64
N ASP A 448 50.43 -39.56 -52.96
CA ASP A 448 49.69 -38.48 -53.63
C ASP A 448 48.18 -38.57 -53.34
N THR A 449 47.65 -39.80 -53.23
CA THR A 449 46.24 -40.02 -52.90
C THR A 449 45.94 -39.62 -51.47
N THR A 450 46.81 -39.99 -50.52
CA THR A 450 46.70 -39.60 -49.11
C THR A 450 46.84 -38.08 -48.93
N ALA A 451 47.80 -37.45 -49.61
CA ALA A 451 47.98 -36.00 -49.59
C ALA A 451 46.73 -35.25 -50.12
N ASN A 452 46.10 -35.77 -51.17
CA ASN A 452 44.86 -35.20 -51.72
C ASN A 452 43.68 -35.31 -50.74
N TYR A 453 43.51 -36.44 -50.05
CA TYR A 453 42.46 -36.58 -49.02
C TYR A 453 42.67 -35.63 -47.84
N ILE A 454 43.91 -35.47 -47.37
CA ILE A 454 44.26 -34.54 -46.30
C ILE A 454 44.00 -33.09 -46.73
N SER A 455 44.52 -32.69 -47.90
CA SER A 455 44.35 -31.34 -48.43
C SER A 455 42.87 -30.96 -48.59
N ARG A 456 42.05 -31.88 -49.14
CA ARG A 456 40.61 -31.69 -49.27
C ARG A 456 39.91 -31.56 -47.91
N SER A 457 40.27 -32.37 -46.93
CA SER A 457 39.67 -32.33 -45.59
C SER A 457 40.05 -31.05 -44.83
N VAL A 458 41.30 -30.59 -44.96
CA VAL A 458 41.75 -29.29 -44.43
C VAL A 458 41.01 -28.12 -45.08
N LYS A 459 40.77 -28.18 -46.40
CA LYS A 459 39.96 -27.18 -47.10
C LYS A 459 38.54 -27.12 -46.55
N ILE A 460 37.90 -28.27 -46.34
CA ILE A 460 36.54 -28.35 -45.74
C ILE A 460 36.53 -27.74 -44.34
N MET A 461 37.51 -28.05 -43.48
CA MET A 461 37.60 -27.45 -42.15
C MET A 461 37.76 -25.93 -42.20
N ARG A 462 38.58 -25.42 -43.14
CA ARG A 462 38.73 -23.97 -43.35
C ARG A 462 37.41 -23.33 -43.77
N GLU A 463 36.70 -23.90 -44.72
CA GLU A 463 35.38 -23.40 -45.17
C GLU A 463 34.36 -23.33 -44.02
N VAL A 464 34.38 -24.30 -43.10
CA VAL A 464 33.51 -24.29 -41.91
C VAL A 464 33.86 -23.12 -40.97
N ILE A 465 35.15 -22.89 -40.72
CA ILE A 465 35.63 -21.82 -39.86
C ILE A 465 35.34 -20.45 -40.48
N ASP A 466 35.65 -20.26 -41.76
CA ASP A 466 35.43 -19.00 -42.46
C ASP A 466 33.94 -18.62 -42.45
N ARG A 467 33.04 -19.59 -42.69
CA ARG A 467 31.58 -19.37 -42.61
C ARG A 467 31.12 -18.95 -41.20
N CYS A 468 31.76 -19.44 -40.14
CA CYS A 468 31.43 -19.03 -38.78
C CYS A 468 31.90 -17.59 -38.50
N ILE A 469 33.09 -17.23 -38.98
CA ILE A 469 33.62 -15.87 -38.87
C ILE A 469 32.75 -14.87 -39.66
N GLU A 470 32.31 -15.24 -40.86
CA GLU A 470 31.41 -14.41 -41.67
C GLU A 470 30.10 -14.11 -40.94
N ILE A 471 29.51 -15.08 -40.24
CA ILE A 471 28.28 -14.88 -39.48
C ILE A 471 28.50 -13.99 -38.26
N ASP A 472 29.60 -14.19 -37.53
CA ASP A 472 29.94 -13.39 -36.36
C ASP A 472 30.13 -11.92 -36.74
N LYS A 473 30.91 -11.65 -37.81
CA LYS A 473 31.10 -10.30 -38.38
C LYS A 473 29.79 -9.66 -38.83
N LEU A 474 28.94 -10.46 -39.49
CA LEU A 474 27.62 -9.97 -39.87
C LEU A 474 26.82 -9.63 -38.62
N GLU A 475 26.71 -10.49 -37.61
CA GLU A 475 25.89 -10.24 -36.42
C GLU A 475 26.33 -9.05 -35.57
N GLU A 476 27.63 -8.76 -35.51
CA GLU A 476 28.15 -7.55 -34.87
C GLU A 476 27.70 -6.24 -35.56
N GLY A 477 27.32 -6.30 -36.84
CA GLY A 477 26.79 -5.13 -37.56
C GLY A 477 27.82 -4.06 -37.92
N ASN A 478 29.11 -4.36 -37.79
CA ASN A 478 30.19 -3.40 -38.00
C ASN A 478 30.64 -3.24 -39.47
N GLU A 479 30.10 -4.04 -40.40
CA GLU A 479 30.44 -3.94 -41.82
C GLU A 479 29.65 -2.82 -42.51
N LYS A 480 30.36 -1.87 -43.14
CA LYS A 480 29.74 -0.83 -43.98
C LYS A 480 29.29 -1.45 -45.30
N ILE A 481 28.06 -1.19 -45.70
CA ILE A 481 27.51 -1.61 -47.00
C ILE A 481 27.99 -0.64 -48.08
N GLU A 482 28.69 -1.14 -49.10
CA GLU A 482 29.15 -0.34 -50.24
C GLU A 482 28.29 -0.64 -51.48
N LEU A 483 27.24 0.16 -51.67
CA LEU A 483 26.31 -0.02 -52.79
C LEU A 483 26.94 0.43 -54.11
N GLN A 484 27.05 -0.51 -55.06
CA GLN A 484 27.50 -0.27 -56.42
C GLN A 484 26.53 -0.91 -57.44
N THR A 485 26.55 -0.43 -58.68
CA THR A 485 25.75 -1.02 -59.75
C THR A 485 26.45 -2.28 -60.25
N VAL A 486 25.83 -3.43 -60.04
CA VAL A 486 26.34 -4.74 -60.49
C VAL A 486 25.50 -5.23 -61.67
N ASP A 487 26.17 -5.56 -62.78
CA ASP A 487 25.55 -6.25 -63.91
C ASP A 487 25.45 -7.76 -63.58
N LEU A 488 24.23 -8.27 -63.50
CA LEU A 488 23.97 -9.61 -62.98
C LEU A 488 24.41 -10.73 -63.93
N VAL A 489 24.39 -10.48 -65.23
CA VAL A 489 24.78 -11.49 -66.23
C VAL A 489 26.25 -11.88 -66.07
N PRO A 490 27.23 -10.96 -66.20
CA PRO A 490 28.64 -11.30 -66.01
C PRO A 490 28.94 -11.76 -64.58
N PHE A 491 28.23 -11.23 -63.58
CA PHE A 491 28.45 -11.57 -62.18
C PHE A 491 28.03 -13.02 -61.83
N ILE A 492 26.90 -13.50 -62.36
CA ILE A 492 26.47 -14.89 -62.17
C ILE A 492 27.45 -15.84 -62.87
N HIS A 493 27.92 -15.50 -64.07
CA HIS A 493 28.96 -16.27 -64.76
C HIS A 493 30.27 -16.33 -63.95
N GLU A 494 30.69 -15.22 -63.35
CA GLU A 494 31.85 -15.19 -62.45
C GLU A 494 31.67 -16.12 -61.25
N CYS A 495 30.51 -16.07 -60.58
CA CYS A 495 30.20 -16.93 -59.44
C CYS A 495 30.19 -18.43 -59.82
N LEU A 496 29.65 -18.79 -60.99
CA LEU A 496 29.67 -20.16 -61.48
C LEU A 496 31.08 -20.68 -61.70
N ARG A 497 31.94 -19.86 -62.34
CA ARG A 497 33.34 -20.19 -62.60
C ARG A 497 34.13 -20.36 -61.31
N GLU A 498 33.97 -19.45 -60.35
CA GLU A 498 34.68 -19.50 -59.07
C GLU A 498 34.22 -20.66 -58.17
N GLY A 499 32.92 -21.00 -58.17
CA GLY A 499 32.40 -22.18 -57.47
C GLY A 499 32.81 -23.53 -58.09
N GLY A 500 33.55 -23.51 -59.21
CA GLY A 500 33.94 -24.72 -59.93
C GLY A 500 32.75 -25.48 -60.48
N HIS A 501 31.70 -24.77 -60.88
CA HIS A 501 30.55 -25.32 -61.59
C HIS A 501 30.91 -25.38 -63.07
N ALA A 502 30.88 -26.58 -63.67
CA ALA A 502 31.01 -26.71 -65.12
C ALA A 502 29.83 -26.00 -65.79
N GLU A 503 30.07 -25.25 -66.88
CA GLU A 503 29.01 -24.53 -67.59
C GLU A 503 27.88 -25.47 -68.06
N ASP A 504 28.21 -26.74 -68.37
CA ASP A 504 27.24 -27.78 -68.74
C ASP A 504 26.30 -28.22 -67.60
N ASN A 505 26.61 -27.87 -66.33
CA ASN A 505 25.82 -28.24 -65.16
C ASN A 505 24.85 -27.14 -64.69
N ALA A 506 24.72 -26.05 -65.46
CA ALA A 506 23.79 -24.96 -65.15
C ALA A 506 23.04 -24.48 -66.42
N GLN A 507 21.72 -24.38 -66.33
CA GLN A 507 20.87 -23.79 -67.37
C GLN A 507 20.53 -22.35 -66.97
N LEU A 508 20.91 -21.39 -67.82
CA LEU A 508 20.78 -19.95 -67.55
C LEU A 508 19.61 -19.34 -68.34
N ALA A 509 18.69 -18.70 -67.63
CA ALA A 509 17.60 -17.90 -68.19
C ALA A 509 17.68 -16.46 -67.65
N LEU A 510 18.65 -15.69 -68.16
CA LEU A 510 18.96 -14.34 -67.68
C LEU A 510 18.44 -13.29 -68.68
N ALA A 511 17.60 -12.35 -68.23
CA ALA A 511 17.20 -11.25 -69.11
C ALA A 511 18.38 -10.29 -69.40
N LEU A 512 18.49 -9.81 -70.64
CA LEU A 512 19.56 -8.90 -71.06
C LEU A 512 19.42 -7.53 -70.37
N GLY A 513 20.54 -6.94 -69.93
CA GLY A 513 20.57 -5.60 -69.32
C GLY A 513 20.03 -5.53 -67.88
N LEU A 514 20.14 -6.62 -67.12
CA LEU A 514 19.78 -6.66 -65.70
C LEU A 514 20.93 -6.17 -64.82
N SER A 515 20.77 -4.98 -64.26
CA SER A 515 21.65 -4.46 -63.22
C SER A 515 20.87 -4.19 -61.92
N VAL A 516 21.56 -4.36 -60.79
CA VAL A 516 21.01 -4.08 -59.45
C VAL A 516 22.01 -3.26 -58.66
N ARG A 517 21.52 -2.30 -57.87
CA ARG A 517 22.35 -1.49 -56.99
C ARG A 517 22.52 -2.19 -55.64
N THR A 518 23.64 -2.90 -55.47
CA THR A 518 23.91 -3.73 -54.30
C THR A 518 25.40 -3.70 -53.94
N ASP A 519 25.72 -4.20 -52.75
CA ASP A 519 27.10 -4.56 -52.41
C ASP A 519 27.48 -5.86 -53.12
N ALA A 520 28.56 -5.84 -53.91
CA ALA A 520 28.96 -7.01 -54.70
C ALA A 520 29.51 -8.13 -53.84
N GLN A 521 30.19 -7.83 -52.73
CA GLN A 521 30.71 -8.86 -51.84
C GLN A 521 29.54 -9.61 -51.17
N PHE A 522 28.52 -8.88 -50.72
CA PHE A 522 27.31 -9.49 -50.18
C PHE A 522 26.50 -10.25 -51.23
N LEU A 523 26.38 -9.73 -52.45
CA LEU A 523 25.73 -10.47 -53.54
C LEU A 523 26.49 -11.77 -53.85
N LYS A 524 27.83 -11.72 -53.88
CA LYS A 524 28.68 -12.90 -54.09
C LYS A 524 28.45 -13.97 -53.03
N ILE A 525 28.43 -13.58 -51.76
CA ILE A 525 28.17 -14.49 -50.63
C ILE A 525 26.81 -15.17 -50.79
N MET A 526 25.76 -14.40 -51.10
CA MET A 526 24.41 -14.94 -51.26
C MET A 526 24.33 -15.92 -52.44
N LEU A 527 24.82 -15.52 -53.62
CA LEU A 527 24.79 -16.37 -54.80
C LEU A 527 25.64 -17.62 -54.61
N MET A 528 26.85 -17.51 -54.07
CA MET A 528 27.70 -18.67 -53.85
C MET A 528 27.08 -19.68 -52.89
N ASN A 529 26.39 -19.23 -51.84
CA ASN A 529 25.68 -20.13 -50.94
C ASN A 529 24.47 -20.80 -51.61
N LEU A 530 23.71 -20.08 -52.45
CA LEU A 530 22.58 -20.66 -53.19
C LEU A 530 23.04 -21.67 -54.24
N LEU A 531 24.10 -21.36 -55.00
CA LEU A 531 24.69 -22.23 -56.02
C LEU A 531 25.33 -23.48 -55.40
N ASP A 532 26.05 -23.33 -54.28
CA ASP A 532 26.60 -24.46 -53.52
C ASP A 532 25.49 -25.39 -53.03
N ASN A 533 24.39 -24.83 -52.52
CA ASN A 533 23.26 -25.64 -52.06
C ASN A 533 22.59 -26.39 -53.20
N ALA A 534 22.34 -25.72 -54.34
CA ALA A 534 21.76 -26.34 -55.53
C ALA A 534 22.63 -27.51 -56.04
N ARG A 535 23.95 -27.34 -56.04
CA ARG A 535 24.90 -28.40 -56.41
C ARG A 535 24.94 -29.55 -55.40
N ARG A 536 25.03 -29.25 -54.11
CA ARG A 536 25.24 -30.26 -53.06
C ARG A 536 24.02 -31.12 -52.81
N TYR A 537 22.82 -30.53 -52.92
CA TYR A 537 21.56 -31.20 -52.62
C TYR A 537 20.74 -31.53 -53.87
N GLY A 538 21.23 -31.16 -55.06
CA GLY A 538 20.61 -31.47 -56.34
C GLY A 538 20.94 -32.86 -56.87
N ASP A 539 20.12 -33.32 -57.80
CA ASP A 539 20.42 -34.50 -58.63
C ASP A 539 21.65 -34.21 -59.52
N PRO A 540 22.76 -34.95 -59.40
CA PRO A 540 23.96 -34.70 -60.19
C PRO A 540 23.80 -34.92 -61.70
N LEU A 541 22.71 -35.57 -62.14
CA LEU A 541 22.42 -35.82 -63.56
C LEU A 541 21.57 -34.72 -64.21
N VAL A 542 21.02 -33.79 -63.42
CA VAL A 542 20.14 -32.72 -63.91
C VAL A 542 20.81 -31.37 -63.63
N PRO A 543 21.05 -30.53 -64.66
CA PRO A 543 21.63 -29.22 -64.45
C PRO A 543 20.72 -28.34 -63.59
N MET A 544 21.31 -27.47 -62.76
CA MET A 544 20.54 -26.50 -61.98
C MET A 544 20.04 -25.36 -62.88
N GLU A 545 18.85 -24.85 -62.61
CA GLU A 545 18.26 -23.74 -63.36
C GLU A 545 18.46 -22.43 -62.59
N ILE A 546 19.03 -21.43 -63.26
CA ILE A 546 19.23 -20.09 -62.71
C ILE A 546 18.50 -19.09 -63.61
N ALA A 547 17.55 -18.37 -63.04
CA ALA A 547 16.80 -17.33 -63.73
C ALA A 547 16.98 -15.98 -63.04
N ALA A 548 17.04 -14.90 -63.80
CA ALA A 548 17.01 -13.55 -63.26
C ALA A 548 16.06 -12.68 -64.07
N GLU A 549 15.16 -11.98 -63.38
CA GLU A 549 14.16 -11.12 -64.02
C GLU A 549 13.81 -9.91 -63.13
N ARG A 550 13.32 -8.83 -63.75
CA ARG A 550 12.75 -7.70 -62.99
C ARG A 550 11.39 -8.13 -62.47
N ALA A 551 11.24 -8.18 -61.15
CA ALA A 551 10.00 -8.57 -60.50
C ALA A 551 9.74 -7.66 -59.29
N PRO A 552 8.50 -7.17 -59.11
CA PRO A 552 8.15 -6.45 -57.91
C PRO A 552 8.04 -7.39 -56.70
N ASN A 553 8.38 -6.90 -55.51
CA ASN A 553 8.09 -7.66 -54.29
C ASN A 553 6.58 -7.65 -53.96
N ALA A 554 6.18 -8.39 -52.91
CA ALA A 554 4.79 -8.46 -52.46
C ALA A 554 4.20 -7.10 -52.02
N GLN A 555 5.03 -6.07 -51.83
CA GLN A 555 4.64 -4.70 -51.48
C GLN A 555 4.65 -3.74 -52.69
N GLY A 556 4.90 -4.25 -53.91
CA GLY A 556 4.91 -3.47 -55.14
C GLY A 556 6.19 -2.68 -55.40
N GLN A 557 7.27 -2.91 -54.65
CA GLN A 557 8.56 -2.27 -54.91
C GLN A 557 9.26 -2.98 -56.07
N ASN A 558 9.79 -2.21 -57.02
CA ASN A 558 10.56 -2.74 -58.14
C ASN A 558 11.93 -3.26 -57.67
N GLY A 559 12.31 -4.42 -58.18
CA GLY A 559 13.56 -5.07 -57.86
C GLY A 559 13.93 -6.11 -58.91
N VAL A 560 14.98 -6.87 -58.60
CA VAL A 560 15.38 -8.05 -59.38
C VAL A 560 15.19 -9.30 -58.54
N ALA A 561 14.51 -10.31 -59.10
CA ALA A 561 14.41 -11.64 -58.54
C ALA A 561 15.42 -12.55 -59.23
N ILE A 562 16.32 -13.15 -58.45
CA ILE A 562 17.26 -14.19 -58.87
C ILE A 562 16.76 -15.51 -58.29
N THR A 563 16.39 -16.44 -59.16
CA THR A 563 15.87 -17.74 -58.80
C THR A 563 16.91 -18.80 -59.08
N VAL A 564 17.25 -19.60 -58.08
CA VAL A 564 18.08 -20.80 -58.21
C VAL A 564 17.22 -22.01 -57.89
N SER A 565 17.12 -22.94 -58.84
CA SER A 565 16.33 -24.16 -58.66
C SER A 565 17.05 -25.41 -59.12
N ASN A 566 16.78 -26.52 -58.45
CA ASN A 566 17.39 -27.80 -58.73
C ASN A 566 16.39 -28.93 -58.46
N ARG A 567 16.51 -30.04 -59.18
CA ARG A 567 15.79 -31.27 -58.83
C ARG A 567 16.33 -31.81 -57.49
N PRO A 568 15.49 -32.22 -56.52
CA PRO A 568 15.98 -32.77 -55.27
C PRO A 568 16.80 -34.05 -55.50
N GLY A 569 17.96 -34.14 -54.85
CA GLY A 569 18.79 -35.34 -54.81
C GLY A 569 18.31 -36.36 -53.78
N LYS A 570 19.23 -36.98 -53.03
CA LYS A 570 18.91 -37.99 -52.00
C LYS A 570 18.31 -37.44 -50.69
N ALA A 571 18.34 -36.12 -50.51
CA ALA A 571 17.81 -35.46 -49.32
C ALA A 571 16.29 -35.25 -49.42
N HIS A 572 15.58 -35.30 -48.29
CA HIS A 572 14.16 -34.96 -48.27
C HIS A 572 13.94 -33.46 -48.50
N TRP A 573 12.72 -33.12 -48.92
CA TRP A 573 12.22 -31.75 -48.97
C TRP A 573 12.48 -31.02 -47.65
N PRO A 574 13.14 -29.85 -47.68
CA PRO A 574 13.34 -29.02 -46.50
C PRO A 574 12.03 -28.54 -45.87
N ASP A 575 12.05 -28.37 -44.54
CA ASP A 575 10.96 -27.74 -43.80
C ASP A 575 10.98 -26.21 -44.03
N ALA A 576 9.96 -25.70 -44.73
CA ALA A 576 9.84 -24.29 -45.06
C ALA A 576 9.89 -23.35 -43.85
N GLN A 577 9.47 -23.79 -42.65
CA GLN A 577 9.49 -22.96 -41.44
C GLN A 577 10.88 -22.85 -40.83
N ARG A 578 11.76 -23.82 -41.10
CA ARG A 578 13.08 -23.94 -40.44
C ARG A 578 14.26 -23.76 -41.39
N ILE A 579 14.04 -23.78 -42.70
CA ILE A 579 15.08 -23.77 -43.74
C ILE A 579 16.08 -22.60 -43.67
N PHE A 580 15.65 -21.47 -43.10
CA PHE A 580 16.47 -20.27 -42.90
C PHE A 580 16.94 -20.08 -41.45
N THR A 581 16.69 -21.02 -40.54
CA THR A 581 17.18 -20.96 -39.15
C THR A 581 18.62 -21.46 -39.06
N LYS A 582 19.43 -20.91 -38.15
CA LYS A 582 20.82 -21.35 -37.95
C LYS A 582 20.86 -22.86 -37.68
N TYR A 583 21.86 -23.52 -38.26
CA TYR A 583 22.19 -24.92 -38.02
C TYR A 583 21.11 -25.93 -38.44
N TYR A 584 20.08 -25.49 -39.17
CA TYR A 584 19.07 -26.40 -39.70
C TYR A 584 19.63 -27.24 -40.84
N ARG A 585 19.32 -28.54 -40.83
CA ARG A 585 19.64 -29.50 -41.89
C ARG A 585 18.43 -30.40 -42.13
N SER A 586 18.11 -30.70 -43.39
CA SER A 586 16.96 -31.56 -43.73
C SER A 586 17.27 -33.04 -43.43
N LYS A 587 16.23 -33.84 -43.16
CA LYS A 587 16.39 -35.27 -42.89
C LYS A 587 16.97 -35.98 -44.12
N GLY A 588 18.04 -36.76 -43.92
CA GLY A 588 18.77 -37.43 -45.01
C GLY A 588 19.87 -36.58 -45.65
N ALA A 589 19.97 -35.29 -45.30
CA ALA A 589 21.13 -34.46 -45.63
C ALA A 589 22.26 -34.58 -44.60
N GLU A 590 22.05 -35.24 -43.45
CA GLU A 590 22.99 -35.36 -42.33
C GLU A 590 24.34 -36.01 -42.70
N SER A 591 24.34 -36.92 -43.68
CA SER A 591 25.54 -37.60 -44.18
C SER A 591 26.37 -36.78 -45.18
N LEU A 592 25.88 -35.62 -45.63
CA LEU A 592 26.62 -34.69 -46.48
C LEU A 592 27.38 -33.68 -45.59
N PRO A 593 28.56 -33.16 -45.97
CA PRO A 593 29.22 -32.10 -45.19
C PRO A 593 28.48 -30.76 -45.32
N GLY A 594 28.20 -30.07 -44.21
CA GLY A 594 27.49 -28.79 -44.22
C GLY A 594 27.04 -28.28 -42.85
N THR A 595 27.31 -27.00 -42.57
CA THR A 595 27.08 -26.34 -41.27
C THR A 595 25.63 -25.95 -40.98
N GLY A 596 24.73 -26.00 -41.97
CA GLY A 596 23.36 -25.47 -41.85
C GLY A 596 23.29 -23.94 -41.72
N LEU A 597 24.38 -23.23 -42.03
CA LEU A 597 24.49 -21.78 -41.89
C LEU A 597 24.27 -21.01 -43.20
N GLY A 598 24.43 -21.65 -44.36
CA GLY A 598 24.46 -20.95 -45.65
C GLY A 598 23.16 -20.23 -46.00
N LEU A 599 22.00 -20.86 -45.80
CA LEU A 599 20.71 -20.22 -46.09
C LEU A 599 20.34 -19.15 -45.05
N TYR A 600 20.73 -19.33 -43.78
CA TYR A 600 20.63 -18.28 -42.77
C TYR A 600 21.43 -17.05 -43.20
N LEU A 601 22.68 -17.25 -43.64
CA LEU A 601 23.54 -16.21 -44.17
C LEU A 601 22.89 -15.46 -45.35
N VAL A 602 22.37 -16.20 -46.34
CA VAL A 602 21.67 -15.62 -47.49
C VAL A 602 20.52 -14.71 -47.04
N ARG A 603 19.68 -15.18 -46.11
CA ARG A 603 18.54 -14.41 -45.63
C ARG A 603 18.96 -13.17 -44.84
N THR A 604 19.94 -13.30 -43.95
CA THR A 604 20.44 -12.18 -43.12
C THR A 604 21.08 -11.09 -43.99
N VAL A 605 21.89 -11.47 -44.98
CA VAL A 605 22.50 -10.53 -45.93
C VAL A 605 21.44 -9.88 -46.82
N ALA A 606 20.49 -10.64 -47.37
CA ALA A 606 19.42 -10.10 -48.19
C ALA A 606 18.59 -9.05 -47.42
N GLN A 607 18.24 -9.34 -46.16
CA GLN A 607 17.50 -8.41 -45.29
C GLN A 607 18.28 -7.12 -45.00
N ARG A 608 19.60 -7.19 -44.84
CA ARG A 608 20.45 -6.00 -44.66
C ARG A 608 20.48 -5.10 -45.90
N LEU A 609 20.38 -5.68 -47.08
CA LEU A 609 20.30 -4.97 -48.35
C LEU A 609 18.86 -4.48 -48.67
N GLY A 610 17.91 -4.64 -47.74
CA GLY A 610 16.51 -4.30 -47.95
C GLY A 610 15.75 -5.28 -48.86
N GLY A 611 16.37 -6.41 -49.21
CA GLY A 611 15.81 -7.49 -49.99
C GLY A 611 15.24 -8.63 -49.15
N GLY A 612 15.06 -9.79 -49.77
CA GLY A 612 14.62 -11.00 -49.08
C GLY A 612 14.92 -12.27 -49.85
N CYS A 613 15.02 -13.40 -49.15
CA CYS A 613 15.14 -14.71 -49.78
C CYS A 613 13.95 -15.59 -49.36
N ARG A 614 13.31 -16.25 -50.34
CA ARG A 614 12.13 -17.10 -50.16
C ARG A 614 12.42 -18.50 -50.66
N TYR A 615 11.81 -19.48 -50.00
CA TYR A 615 11.77 -20.87 -50.45
C TYR A 615 10.41 -21.13 -51.11
N ILE A 616 10.41 -21.45 -52.40
CA ILE A 616 9.20 -21.58 -53.23
C ILE A 616 9.25 -22.93 -53.98
N PRO A 617 9.18 -24.06 -53.27
CA PRO A 617 9.27 -25.37 -53.91
C PRO A 617 8.11 -25.59 -54.91
N ASP A 618 8.39 -26.36 -55.96
CA ASP A 618 7.34 -26.98 -56.80
C ASP A 618 7.37 -28.51 -56.62
N ASP A 619 6.48 -29.26 -57.29
CA ASP A 619 6.42 -30.72 -57.12
C ASP A 619 7.69 -31.47 -57.58
N LYS A 620 8.58 -30.79 -58.33
CA LYS A 620 9.73 -31.39 -59.01
C LYS A 620 11.07 -30.74 -58.65
N HIS A 621 11.08 -29.54 -58.08
CA HIS A 621 12.26 -28.72 -57.85
C HIS A 621 12.24 -28.02 -56.48
N ILE A 622 13.41 -28.01 -55.86
CA ILE A 622 13.74 -27.11 -54.76
C ILE A 622 14.09 -25.77 -55.41
N ARG A 623 13.40 -24.69 -55.02
CA ARG A 623 13.60 -23.36 -55.60
C ARG A 623 13.75 -22.29 -54.52
N PHE A 624 14.82 -21.51 -54.64
CA PHE A 624 15.09 -20.34 -53.82
C PHE A 624 15.05 -19.09 -54.68
N GLU A 625 14.31 -18.09 -54.22
CA GLU A 625 14.20 -16.80 -54.87
C GLU A 625 14.85 -15.74 -53.97
N LEU A 626 15.90 -15.10 -54.47
CA LEU A 626 16.57 -13.96 -53.87
C LEU A 626 16.06 -12.69 -54.57
N TRP A 627 15.33 -11.86 -53.84
CA TRP A 627 14.85 -10.57 -54.32
C TRP A 627 15.69 -9.43 -53.75
N LEU A 628 16.12 -8.51 -54.61
CA LEU A 628 16.89 -7.31 -54.24
C LEU A 628 16.22 -6.06 -54.81
N PRO A 629 16.17 -4.95 -54.05
CA PRO A 629 15.64 -3.68 -54.54
C PRO A 629 16.52 -3.11 -55.67
N SER A 630 15.89 -2.47 -56.66
CA SER A 630 16.58 -1.82 -57.79
C SER A 630 17.31 -0.54 -57.40
#